data_AF-A0A2T8INP2-F1
#
_entry.id   AF-A0A2T8INP2-F1
#
_cell.length_a   1.000
_cell.length_b   1.000
_cell.length_c   1.000
_cell.angle_alpha   90.00
_cell.angle_beta   90.00
_cell.angle_gamma   90.00
#
_symmetry.space_group_name_H-M   'P 1'
#
loop_
_entity.id
_entity.type
_entity.pdbx_description
1 polymer ?
#
loop_
_entity_poly.entity_id
_entity_poly.type
_entity_poly.pdbx_seq_one_letter_code
_entity_poly.pdbx_strand_id
1 'polypeptide(L)'
;MSLAAHFAGAGRREWQRRGREGGSEGAGGVFGWAAVGEDLLGDGAVGRLMRESGAAARIVEDVEKDEASVAVTLGAVAGEYERRERFLAAKNEEMVRAVQGMEEESSWLRGELKELKAVADNSLPEMNHGVDGENEKLRAELDAIKGEIELRVDRIQELKECRTDLHFSKVEKLVIKINSLDMADINPEASDNAQMLHDKHKEEMEAINAKVIQLEKQLEQKEAQESAICLLNTKLQAGENLRMEEYEHLYKLLTILKECLEQKSERFQNAYVDLTQRDHLNRNELQETHQEVIKVNAFLLTFPIPLYEKRYV
;
A
#
# COMPACT_ATOMS: atom_id res chain seq x y z
N MET A 1 -80.23 21.07 34.88
CA MET A 1 -81.54 21.12 35.58
C MET A 1 -82.31 19.84 35.25
N SER A 2 -82.70 19.04 36.24
CA SER A 2 -83.38 17.74 35.99
C SER A 2 -84.78 17.96 35.39
N LEU A 3 -85.20 17.08 34.47
CA LEU A 3 -86.55 17.09 33.89
C LEU A 3 -87.63 17.01 34.99
N ALA A 4 -87.36 16.29 36.08
CA ALA A 4 -88.24 16.20 37.24
C ALA A 4 -88.45 17.55 37.96
N ALA A 5 -87.46 18.45 37.91
CA ALA A 5 -87.59 19.79 38.51
C ALA A 5 -88.53 20.70 37.69
N HIS A 6 -88.66 20.47 36.38
CA HIS A 6 -89.56 21.24 35.50
C HIS A 6 -91.04 20.92 35.74
N PHE A 7 -91.34 19.76 36.32
CA PHE A 7 -92.70 19.33 36.69
C PHE A 7 -92.96 19.42 38.19
N ALA A 8 -92.22 20.28 38.91
CA ALA A 8 -92.47 20.55 40.32
C ALA A 8 -93.91 21.08 40.51
N GLY A 9 -94.75 20.32 41.22
CA GLY A 9 -96.19 20.62 41.40
C GLY A 9 -97.12 19.97 40.37
N ALA A 10 -96.59 19.42 39.26
CA ALA A 10 -97.33 18.69 38.22
C ALA A 10 -96.72 17.28 37.97
N GLY A 11 -96.28 16.63 39.05
CA GLY A 11 -95.68 15.30 39.01
C GLY A 11 -96.68 14.15 39.21
N ARG A 12 -96.16 12.91 39.22
CA ARG A 12 -96.94 11.66 39.36
C ARG A 12 -97.99 11.68 40.47
N ARG A 13 -97.63 12.21 41.65
CA ARG A 13 -98.54 12.30 42.82
C ARG A 13 -99.73 13.24 42.57
N GLU A 14 -99.51 14.35 41.88
CA GLU A 14 -100.57 15.30 41.51
C GLU A 14 -101.53 14.65 40.52
N TRP A 15 -100.99 13.98 39.49
CA TRP A 15 -101.77 13.28 38.48
C TRP A 15 -102.64 12.17 39.09
N GLN A 16 -102.07 11.34 39.97
CA GLN A 16 -102.82 10.27 40.67
C GLN A 16 -103.90 10.78 41.61
N ARG A 17 -103.71 11.97 42.22
CA ARG A 17 -104.71 12.59 43.10
C ARG A 17 -105.93 13.04 42.30
N ARG A 18 -105.69 13.78 41.20
CA ARG A 18 -106.76 14.28 40.32
C ARG A 18 -107.55 13.16 39.65
N GLY A 19 -106.90 12.05 39.29
CA GLY A 19 -107.58 10.87 38.74
C GLY A 19 -108.52 10.15 39.73
N ARG A 20 -108.34 10.31 41.04
CA ARG A 20 -109.18 9.70 42.09
C ARG A 20 -110.39 10.55 42.48
N GLU A 21 -110.33 11.86 42.27
CA GLU A 21 -111.36 12.82 42.69
C GLU A 21 -112.51 12.96 41.68
N GLY A 22 -112.54 12.18 40.59
CA GLY A 22 -113.69 12.06 39.69
C GLY A 22 -114.11 13.35 38.96
N GLY A 23 -113.28 14.39 38.97
CA GLY A 23 -113.57 15.69 38.36
C GLY A 23 -113.14 15.75 36.89
N SER A 24 -114.11 15.77 35.98
CA SER A 24 -113.93 16.08 34.55
C SER A 24 -113.69 17.57 34.27
N GLU A 25 -113.06 18.31 35.19
CA GLU A 25 -112.72 19.72 35.01
C GLU A 25 -111.19 19.90 35.02
N GLY A 26 -110.58 19.82 33.83
CA GLY A 26 -109.16 20.10 33.65
C GLY A 26 -108.42 19.22 32.64
N ALA A 27 -109.02 18.95 31.48
CA ALA A 27 -108.44 18.09 30.44
C ALA A 27 -107.31 18.76 29.61
N GLY A 28 -106.43 19.56 30.24
CA GLY A 28 -105.37 20.31 29.51
C GLY A 28 -104.02 20.46 30.23
N GLY A 29 -103.84 19.89 31.42
CA GLY A 29 -102.56 19.96 32.15
C GLY A 29 -101.56 18.89 31.69
N VAL A 30 -100.31 19.30 31.41
CA VAL A 30 -99.21 18.36 31.14
C VAL A 30 -98.57 17.96 32.47
N PHE A 31 -98.50 16.65 32.73
CA PHE A 31 -97.82 16.07 33.88
C PHE A 31 -96.58 15.31 33.43
N GLY A 32 -95.54 15.31 34.26
CA GLY A 32 -94.28 14.64 33.92
C GLY A 32 -93.52 14.20 35.15
N TRP A 33 -92.82 13.07 35.04
CA TRP A 33 -91.91 12.54 36.06
C TRP A 33 -90.83 11.68 35.41
N ALA A 34 -89.71 11.51 36.11
CA ALA A 34 -88.74 10.51 35.73
C ALA A 34 -89.35 9.13 35.97
N ALA A 35 -89.39 8.30 34.93
CA ALA A 35 -89.93 6.96 35.03
C ALA A 35 -89.10 6.11 36.00
N VAL A 36 -89.79 5.34 36.84
CA VAL A 36 -89.19 4.45 37.84
C VAL A 36 -89.58 3.00 37.60
N GLY A 37 -89.02 2.07 38.38
CA GLY A 37 -89.28 0.62 38.20
C GLY A 37 -90.76 0.24 38.17
N GLU A 38 -91.60 0.93 38.94
CA GLU A 38 -93.06 0.72 38.91
C GLU A 38 -93.69 1.06 37.56
N ASP A 39 -93.21 2.10 36.87
CA ASP A 39 -93.73 2.49 35.56
C ASP A 39 -93.33 1.48 34.47
N LEU A 40 -92.13 0.89 34.58
CA LEU A 40 -91.66 -0.19 33.70
C LEU A 40 -92.44 -1.49 33.92
N LEU A 41 -92.82 -1.81 35.16
CA LEU A 41 -93.57 -3.02 35.51
C LEU A 41 -95.08 -2.90 35.30
N GLY A 42 -95.60 -1.68 35.14
CA GLY A 42 -97.03 -1.45 34.93
C GLY A 42 -97.57 -2.08 33.63
N ASP A 43 -98.84 -2.48 33.67
CA ASP A 43 -99.59 -3.02 32.53
C ASP A 43 -100.20 -1.93 31.62
N GLY A 44 -99.91 -0.67 31.90
CA GLY A 44 -100.32 0.47 31.07
C GLY A 44 -99.54 0.56 29.76
N ALA A 45 -99.99 1.45 28.86
CA ALA A 45 -99.32 1.71 27.59
C ALA A 45 -97.86 2.17 27.78
N VAL A 46 -97.58 2.95 28.83
CA VAL A 46 -96.23 3.42 29.17
C VAL A 46 -95.30 2.24 29.49
N GLY A 47 -95.71 1.32 30.36
CA GLY A 47 -94.89 0.16 30.73
C GLY A 47 -94.63 -0.78 29.56
N ARG A 48 -95.61 -1.01 28.68
CA ARG A 48 -95.42 -1.78 27.43
C ARG A 48 -94.39 -1.12 26.51
N LEU A 49 -94.55 0.17 26.23
CA LEU A 49 -93.64 0.91 25.36
C LEU A 49 -92.20 0.88 25.88
N MET A 50 -92.02 1.02 27.19
CA MET A 50 -90.69 0.94 27.80
C MET A 50 -90.05 -0.44 27.62
N ARG A 51 -90.79 -1.53 27.87
CA ARG A 51 -90.28 -2.89 27.65
C ARG A 51 -89.98 -3.17 26.17
N GLU A 52 -90.87 -2.74 25.26
CA GLU A 52 -90.68 -2.87 23.80
C GLU A 52 -89.46 -2.08 23.30
N SER A 53 -89.18 -0.92 23.90
CA SER A 53 -87.98 -0.13 23.60
C SER A 53 -86.67 -0.72 24.16
N GLY A 54 -86.75 -1.83 24.90
CA GLY A 54 -85.59 -2.46 25.55
C GLY A 54 -85.13 -1.76 26.83
N ALA A 55 -85.95 -0.87 27.40
CA ALA A 55 -85.63 -0.22 28.65
C ALA A 55 -85.61 -1.25 29.80
N ALA A 56 -84.50 -1.28 30.54
CA ALA A 56 -84.34 -2.08 31.73
C ALA A 56 -84.32 -1.17 32.96
N ALA A 57 -84.97 -1.58 34.04
CA ALA A 57 -84.81 -0.90 35.32
C ALA A 57 -83.38 -1.12 35.80
N ARG A 58 -82.61 -0.04 35.89
CA ARG A 58 -81.28 -0.01 36.48
C ARG A 58 -81.32 0.88 37.69
N ILE A 59 -80.62 0.47 38.74
CA ILE A 59 -80.39 1.34 39.89
C ILE A 59 -79.18 2.22 39.62
N VAL A 60 -79.10 3.37 40.31
CA VAL A 60 -77.98 4.33 40.16
C VAL A 60 -76.64 3.61 40.39
N GLU A 61 -76.59 2.69 41.34
CA GLU A 61 -75.42 1.87 41.66
C GLU A 61 -74.92 1.02 40.47
N ASP A 62 -75.82 0.53 39.60
CA ASP A 62 -75.42 -0.22 38.39
C ASP A 62 -74.72 0.69 37.38
N VAL A 63 -75.23 1.91 37.22
CA VAL A 63 -74.65 2.92 36.32
C VAL A 63 -73.31 3.41 36.85
N GLU A 64 -73.22 3.70 38.15
CA GLU A 64 -71.97 4.10 38.81
C GLU A 64 -70.90 3.00 38.70
N LYS A 65 -71.30 1.72 38.79
CA LYS A 65 -70.39 0.58 38.60
C LYS A 65 -69.92 0.46 37.16
N ASP A 66 -70.81 0.62 36.18
CA ASP A 66 -70.44 0.64 34.76
C ASP A 66 -69.50 1.81 34.45
N GLU A 67 -69.78 3.01 34.96
CA GLU A 67 -68.93 4.20 34.82
C GLU A 67 -67.55 3.99 35.45
N ALA A 68 -67.47 3.41 36.66
CA ALA A 68 -66.22 3.09 37.30
C ALA A 68 -65.39 2.07 36.49
N SER A 69 -66.06 1.04 35.94
CA SER A 69 -65.42 0.06 35.05
C SER A 69 -64.86 0.71 33.78
N VAL A 70 -65.65 1.58 33.15
CA VAL A 70 -65.21 2.35 31.97
C VAL A 70 -64.02 3.24 32.33
N ALA A 71 -64.05 3.95 33.46
CA ALA A 71 -62.95 4.79 33.91
C ALA A 71 -61.66 3.99 34.12
N VAL A 72 -61.73 2.78 34.68
CA VAL A 72 -60.57 1.88 34.83
C VAL A 72 -60.01 1.48 33.46
N THR A 73 -60.86 1.09 32.52
CA THR A 73 -60.40 0.70 31.17
C THR A 73 -59.78 1.86 30.41
N LEU A 74 -60.34 3.07 30.50
CA LEU A 74 -59.76 4.28 29.91
C LEU A 74 -58.41 4.62 30.55
N GLY A 75 -58.27 4.47 31.87
CA GLY A 75 -57.00 4.65 32.55
C GLY A 75 -55.93 3.65 32.08
N ALA A 76 -56.31 2.39 31.88
CA ALA A 76 -55.40 1.37 31.34
C ALA A 76 -54.95 1.70 29.90
N VAL A 77 -55.88 2.15 29.06
CA VAL A 77 -55.58 2.58 27.68
C VAL A 77 -54.66 3.80 27.67
N ALA A 78 -54.92 4.82 28.49
CA ALA A 78 -54.04 5.98 28.61
C ALA A 78 -52.62 5.57 29.04
N GLY A 79 -52.51 4.68 30.03
CA GLY A 79 -51.21 4.16 30.47
C GLY A 79 -50.47 3.33 29.41
N GLU A 80 -51.17 2.65 28.49
CA GLU A 80 -50.56 2.00 27.31
C GLU A 80 -50.01 3.04 26.32
N TYR A 81 -50.76 4.12 26.05
CA TYR A 81 -50.31 5.19 25.15
C TYR A 81 -49.07 5.89 25.70
N GLU A 82 -49.04 6.24 26.98
CA GLU A 82 -47.85 6.86 27.61
C GLU A 82 -46.62 5.95 27.54
N ARG A 83 -46.80 4.62 27.71
CA ARG A 83 -45.70 3.66 27.58
C ARG A 83 -45.17 3.60 26.15
N ARG A 84 -46.05 3.58 25.14
CA ARG A 84 -45.66 3.59 23.73
C ARG A 84 -44.97 4.89 23.35
N GLU A 85 -45.47 6.03 23.82
CA GLU A 85 -44.85 7.34 23.59
C GLU A 85 -43.42 7.37 24.15
N ARG A 86 -43.23 6.96 25.41
CA ARG A 86 -41.90 6.87 26.02
C ARG A 86 -40.96 5.92 25.27
N PHE A 87 -41.46 4.77 24.83
CA PHE A 87 -40.66 3.83 24.06
C PHE A 87 -40.22 4.42 22.71
N LEU A 88 -41.13 5.06 21.99
CA LEU A 88 -40.82 5.71 20.71
C LEU A 88 -39.85 6.87 20.88
N ALA A 89 -40.01 7.68 21.94
CA ALA A 89 -39.07 8.75 22.26
C ALA A 89 -37.65 8.21 22.50
N ALA A 90 -37.51 7.16 23.33
CA ALA A 90 -36.22 6.53 23.59
C ALA A 90 -35.60 5.92 22.32
N LYS A 91 -36.40 5.30 21.45
CA LYS A 91 -35.93 4.76 20.17
C LYS A 91 -35.49 5.85 19.20
N ASN A 92 -36.21 6.97 19.14
CA ASN A 92 -35.79 8.11 18.33
C ASN A 92 -34.47 8.70 18.84
N GLU A 93 -34.29 8.82 20.16
CA GLU A 93 -33.03 9.31 20.73
C GLU A 93 -31.84 8.37 20.49
N GLU A 94 -32.07 7.05 20.52
CA GLU A 94 -31.08 6.04 20.12
C GLU A 94 -30.69 6.20 18.64
N MET A 95 -31.68 6.36 17.75
CA MET A 95 -31.44 6.56 16.32
C MET A 95 -30.70 7.87 16.03
N VAL A 96 -31.04 8.97 16.71
CA VAL A 96 -30.33 10.25 16.59
C VAL A 96 -28.86 10.09 16.97
N ARG A 97 -28.56 9.41 18.09
CA ARG A 97 -27.18 9.15 18.50
C ARG A 97 -26.42 8.28 17.49
N ALA A 98 -27.07 7.26 16.94
CA ALA A 98 -26.46 6.41 15.91
C ALA A 98 -26.13 7.20 14.64
N VAL A 99 -27.03 8.07 14.17
CA VAL A 99 -26.81 8.93 13.00
C VAL A 99 -25.66 9.91 13.25
N GLN A 100 -25.61 10.55 14.43
CA GLN A 100 -24.52 11.46 14.79
C GLN A 100 -23.16 10.76 14.77
N GLY A 101 -23.06 9.55 15.35
CA GLY A 101 -21.82 8.76 15.30
C GLY A 101 -21.38 8.43 13.87
N MET A 102 -22.32 8.06 13.00
CA MET A 102 -22.03 7.82 11.57
C MET A 102 -21.59 9.09 10.84
N GLU A 103 -22.16 10.25 11.15
CA GLU A 103 -21.78 11.53 10.54
C GLU A 103 -20.36 11.96 10.97
N GLU A 104 -20.01 11.78 12.24
CA GLU A 104 -18.67 12.04 12.78
C GLU A 104 -17.63 11.13 12.12
N GLU A 105 -17.89 9.82 12.05
CA GLU A 105 -17.00 8.86 11.38
C GLU A 105 -16.85 9.19 9.89
N SER A 106 -17.95 9.51 9.21
CA SER A 106 -17.94 9.92 7.81
C SER A 106 -17.12 11.21 7.60
N SER A 107 -17.19 12.15 8.55
CA SER A 107 -16.38 13.37 8.50
C SER A 107 -14.89 13.09 8.69
N TRP A 108 -14.55 12.20 9.63
CA TRP A 108 -13.18 11.77 9.86
C TRP A 108 -12.60 11.06 8.63
N LEU A 109 -13.33 10.10 8.05
CA LEU A 109 -12.93 9.38 6.83
C LEU A 109 -12.75 10.32 5.63
N ARG A 110 -13.57 11.36 5.49
CA ARG A 110 -13.37 12.40 4.46
C ARG A 110 -12.09 13.19 4.66
N GLY A 111 -11.70 13.44 5.92
CA GLY A 111 -10.42 14.06 6.28
C GLY A 111 -9.24 13.19 5.85
N GLU A 112 -9.23 11.93 6.27
CA GLU A 112 -8.20 10.95 5.90
C GLU A 112 -8.06 10.79 4.38
N LEU A 113 -9.18 10.67 3.65
CA LEU A 113 -9.15 10.59 2.18
C LEU A 113 -8.53 11.83 1.54
N LYS A 114 -8.75 13.02 2.13
CA LYS A 114 -8.17 14.26 1.63
C LYS A 114 -6.65 14.30 1.86
N GLU A 115 -6.19 13.81 3.01
CA GLU A 115 -4.77 13.70 3.32
C GLU A 115 -4.07 12.68 2.42
N LEU A 116 -4.63 11.49 2.26
CA LEU A 116 -4.12 10.47 1.34
C LEU A 116 -4.03 11.00 -0.09
N LYS A 117 -5.05 11.73 -0.54
CA LYS A 117 -5.03 12.36 -1.85
C LYS A 117 -3.94 13.42 -1.96
N ALA A 118 -3.74 14.24 -0.92
CA ALA A 118 -2.66 15.22 -0.91
C ALA A 118 -1.27 14.56 -0.96
N VAL A 119 -1.07 13.44 -0.27
CA VAL A 119 0.19 12.67 -0.36
C VAL A 119 0.37 12.09 -1.77
N ALA A 120 -0.69 11.52 -2.35
CA ALA A 120 -0.64 10.96 -3.69
C ALA A 120 -0.36 12.02 -4.77
N ASP A 121 -0.99 13.19 -4.67
CA ASP A 121 -0.88 14.26 -5.67
C ASP A 121 0.44 15.05 -5.54
N ASN A 122 1.04 15.15 -4.34
CA ASN A 122 2.23 15.98 -4.12
C ASN A 122 3.52 15.15 -3.92
N SER A 123 3.49 14.12 -3.08
CA SER A 123 4.71 13.41 -2.67
C SER A 123 5.13 12.31 -3.65
N LEU A 124 4.16 11.61 -4.28
CA LEU A 124 4.50 10.58 -5.28
C LEU A 124 5.20 11.15 -6.53
N PRO A 125 4.74 12.28 -7.11
CA PRO A 125 5.44 12.88 -8.24
C PRO A 125 6.85 13.36 -7.88
N GLU A 126 7.03 13.97 -6.69
CA GLU A 126 8.36 14.39 -6.22
C GLU A 126 9.32 13.22 -6.07
N MET A 127 8.88 12.10 -5.48
CA MET A 127 9.69 10.89 -5.39
C MET A 127 10.05 10.34 -6.78
N ASN A 128 9.09 10.32 -7.70
CA ASN A 128 9.32 9.77 -9.04
C ASN A 128 10.22 10.67 -9.90
N HIS A 129 10.12 12.00 -9.79
CA HIS A 129 10.95 12.93 -10.57
C HIS A 129 12.44 12.82 -10.22
N GLY A 130 12.78 12.59 -8.94
CA GLY A 130 14.17 12.35 -8.53
C GLY A 130 14.74 11.06 -9.14
N VAL A 131 13.95 9.99 -9.10
CA VAL A 131 14.34 8.67 -9.62
C VAL A 131 14.48 8.68 -11.14
N ASP A 132 13.57 9.33 -11.87
CA ASP A 132 13.65 9.41 -13.33
C ASP A 132 14.88 10.20 -13.77
N GLY A 133 15.21 11.31 -13.10
CA GLY A 133 16.40 12.11 -13.40
C GLY A 133 17.71 11.36 -13.12
N GLU A 134 17.77 10.59 -12.03
CA GLU A 134 18.93 9.74 -11.73
C GLU A 134 19.06 8.57 -12.71
N ASN A 135 17.95 7.94 -13.09
CA ASN A 135 17.94 6.88 -14.09
C ASN A 135 18.40 7.37 -15.47
N GLU A 136 18.00 8.58 -15.89
CA GLU A 136 18.44 9.19 -17.14
C GLU A 136 19.96 9.42 -17.14
N LYS A 137 20.52 9.92 -16.01
CA LYS A 137 21.97 10.08 -15.84
C LYS A 137 22.71 8.76 -15.91
N LEU A 138 22.23 7.74 -15.19
CA LEU A 138 22.82 6.41 -15.20
C LEU A 138 22.78 5.78 -16.60
N ARG A 139 21.70 5.98 -17.37
CA ARG A 139 21.65 5.55 -18.78
C ARG A 139 22.71 6.23 -19.62
N ALA A 140 22.86 7.55 -19.50
CA ALA A 140 23.86 8.31 -20.25
C ALA A 140 25.29 7.86 -19.90
N GLU A 141 25.58 7.60 -18.62
CA GLU A 141 26.88 7.05 -18.18
C GLU A 141 27.13 5.65 -18.74
N LEU A 142 26.10 4.79 -18.75
CA LEU A 142 26.19 3.43 -19.27
C LEU A 142 26.44 3.43 -20.79
N ASP A 143 25.75 4.29 -21.54
CA ASP A 143 25.97 4.48 -22.97
C ASP A 143 27.38 5.01 -23.28
N ALA A 144 27.90 5.94 -22.46
CA ALA A 144 29.26 6.45 -22.60
C ALA A 144 30.31 5.34 -22.36
N ILE A 145 30.14 4.55 -21.30
CA ILE A 145 31.03 3.41 -20.98
C ILE A 145 30.97 2.37 -22.11
N LYS A 146 29.76 2.08 -22.60
CA LYS A 146 29.57 1.13 -23.70
C LYS A 146 30.31 1.59 -24.96
N GLY A 147 30.18 2.86 -25.33
CA GLY A 147 30.91 3.43 -26.47
C GLY A 147 32.43 3.37 -26.29
N GLU A 148 32.93 3.61 -25.07
CA GLU A 148 34.36 3.47 -24.79
C GLU A 148 34.86 2.02 -24.92
N ILE A 149 34.06 1.05 -24.45
CA ILE A 149 34.39 -0.38 -24.61
C ILE A 149 34.44 -0.74 -26.09
N GLU A 150 33.47 -0.31 -26.89
CA GLU A 150 33.44 -0.55 -28.33
C GLU A 150 34.71 0.00 -29.01
N LEU A 151 35.11 1.25 -28.71
CA LEU A 151 36.36 1.83 -29.21
C LEU A 151 37.61 1.04 -28.79
N ARG A 152 37.66 0.55 -27.56
CA ARG A 152 38.79 -0.26 -27.07
C ARG A 152 38.82 -1.64 -27.75
N VAL A 153 37.66 -2.24 -28.02
CA VAL A 153 37.55 -3.49 -28.77
C VAL A 153 38.09 -3.31 -30.19
N ASP A 154 37.65 -2.26 -30.89
CA ASP A 154 38.13 -1.93 -32.24
C ASP A 154 39.66 -1.74 -32.23
N ARG A 155 40.19 -1.00 -31.25
CA ARG A 155 41.63 -0.80 -31.12
C ARG A 155 42.42 -2.09 -30.87
N ILE A 156 41.88 -2.99 -30.03
CA ILE A 156 42.50 -4.29 -29.78
C ILE A 156 42.51 -5.12 -31.07
N GLN A 157 41.44 -5.05 -31.86
CA GLN A 157 41.34 -5.75 -33.12
C GLN A 157 42.39 -5.25 -34.13
N GLU A 158 42.52 -3.94 -34.31
CA GLU A 158 43.57 -3.33 -35.14
C GLU A 158 44.98 -3.79 -34.73
N LEU A 159 45.26 -3.80 -33.41
CA LEU A 159 46.56 -4.22 -32.88
C LEU A 159 46.83 -5.70 -33.13
N LYS A 160 45.80 -6.56 -33.05
CA LYS A 160 45.93 -7.99 -33.38
C LYS A 160 46.28 -8.20 -34.85
N GLU A 161 45.63 -7.46 -35.75
CA GLU A 161 45.90 -7.52 -37.19
C GLU A 161 47.33 -7.06 -37.50
N CYS A 162 47.74 -5.89 -36.99
CA CYS A 162 49.11 -5.38 -37.11
C CYS A 162 50.17 -6.34 -36.55
N ARG A 163 49.91 -7.00 -35.41
CA ARG A 163 50.82 -8.00 -34.83
C ARG A 163 50.95 -9.23 -35.73
N THR A 164 49.86 -9.64 -36.35
CA THR A 164 49.82 -10.78 -37.26
C THR A 164 50.64 -10.50 -38.52
N ASP A 165 50.48 -9.31 -39.11
CA ASP A 165 51.25 -8.87 -40.28
C ASP A 165 52.75 -8.77 -39.96
N LEU A 166 53.10 -8.21 -38.81
CA LEU A 166 54.49 -8.14 -38.34
C LEU A 166 55.09 -9.54 -38.12
N HIS A 167 54.29 -10.46 -37.57
CA HIS A 167 54.71 -11.85 -37.37
C HIS A 167 54.95 -12.55 -38.73
N PHE A 168 54.06 -12.39 -39.69
CA PHE A 168 54.25 -12.90 -41.05
C PHE A 168 55.53 -12.36 -41.70
N SER A 169 55.80 -11.05 -41.60
CA SER A 169 57.02 -10.44 -42.14
C SER A 169 58.29 -10.96 -41.45
N LYS A 170 58.26 -11.18 -40.13
CA LYS A 170 59.40 -11.76 -39.39
C LYS A 170 59.65 -13.21 -39.76
N VAL A 171 58.59 -14.02 -39.87
CA VAL A 171 58.70 -15.42 -40.30
C VAL A 171 59.27 -15.50 -41.71
N GLU A 172 58.79 -14.67 -42.63
CA GLU A 172 59.31 -14.62 -44.01
C GLU A 172 60.80 -14.27 -44.04
N LYS A 173 61.22 -13.25 -43.28
CA LYS A 173 62.65 -12.90 -43.13
C LYS A 173 63.48 -14.03 -42.51
N LEU A 174 62.94 -14.73 -41.50
CA LEU A 174 63.63 -15.85 -40.87
C LEU A 174 63.72 -17.05 -41.81
N VAL A 175 62.69 -17.34 -42.60
CA VAL A 175 62.72 -18.40 -43.64
C VAL A 175 63.78 -18.08 -44.68
N ILE A 176 63.86 -16.83 -45.17
CA ILE A 176 64.93 -16.39 -46.07
C ILE A 176 66.31 -16.57 -45.40
N LYS A 177 66.41 -16.21 -44.12
CA LYS A 177 67.67 -16.29 -43.37
C LYS A 177 68.10 -17.73 -43.07
N ILE A 178 67.18 -18.62 -42.72
CA ILE A 178 67.41 -20.07 -42.53
C ILE A 178 67.83 -20.72 -43.85
N ASN A 179 67.15 -20.40 -44.95
CA ASN A 179 67.54 -20.88 -46.27
C ASN A 179 68.91 -20.36 -46.74
N SER A 180 69.42 -19.28 -46.11
CA SER A 180 70.75 -18.71 -46.37
C SER A 180 71.83 -19.13 -45.37
N LEU A 181 71.46 -19.81 -44.27
CA LEU A 181 72.38 -20.27 -43.24
C LEU A 181 72.59 -21.77 -43.41
N ASP A 182 73.81 -22.17 -43.75
CA ASP A 182 74.22 -23.57 -43.72
C ASP A 182 74.14 -24.09 -42.27
N MET A 183 73.43 -25.20 -42.08
CA MET A 183 73.08 -25.73 -40.76
C MET A 183 74.28 -26.46 -40.14
N ALA A 184 75.17 -25.69 -39.53
CA ALA A 184 76.14 -26.20 -38.56
C ALA A 184 75.97 -25.43 -37.24
N ASP A 185 76.01 -26.17 -36.14
CA ASP A 185 75.95 -25.73 -34.74
C ASP A 185 74.57 -25.42 -34.15
N ILE A 186 73.91 -26.49 -33.69
CA ILE A 186 72.88 -26.42 -32.65
C ILE A 186 73.58 -26.39 -31.29
N ASN A 187 73.55 -25.23 -30.65
CA ASN A 187 74.05 -24.99 -29.29
C ASN A 187 73.08 -25.59 -28.24
N PRO A 188 73.54 -26.42 -27.28
CA PRO A 188 72.69 -27.06 -26.26
C PRO A 188 71.93 -26.10 -25.32
N GLU A 189 72.33 -24.83 -25.18
CA GLU A 189 71.68 -23.86 -24.28
C GLU A 189 70.25 -23.42 -24.73
N ALA A 190 69.91 -23.60 -26.01
CA ALA A 190 68.57 -23.29 -26.51
C ALA A 190 67.52 -24.32 -26.08
N SER A 191 67.94 -25.55 -25.81
CA SER A 191 67.08 -26.66 -25.36
C SER A 191 66.63 -26.47 -23.90
N ASP A 192 67.54 -26.04 -23.03
CA ASP A 192 67.26 -25.87 -21.60
C ASP A 192 66.33 -24.68 -21.32
N ASN A 193 66.48 -23.56 -22.05
CA ASN A 193 65.60 -22.40 -21.94
C ASN A 193 64.18 -22.67 -22.48
N ALA A 194 64.05 -23.48 -23.53
CA ALA A 194 62.75 -23.88 -24.06
C ALA A 194 62.00 -24.79 -23.08
N GLN A 195 62.73 -25.69 -22.40
CA GLN A 195 62.17 -26.57 -21.37
C GLN A 195 61.69 -25.77 -20.15
N MET A 196 62.50 -24.82 -19.65
CA MET A 196 62.11 -23.95 -18.54
C MET A 196 60.85 -23.12 -18.82
N LEU A 197 60.72 -22.58 -20.04
CA LEU A 197 59.54 -21.83 -20.46
C LEU A 197 58.28 -22.71 -20.50
N HIS A 198 58.42 -23.95 -20.98
CA HIS A 198 57.32 -24.91 -21.02
C HIS A 198 56.84 -25.29 -19.60
N ASP A 199 57.78 -25.55 -18.69
CA ASP A 199 57.46 -25.90 -17.30
C ASP A 199 56.77 -24.73 -16.58
N LYS A 200 57.23 -23.49 -16.79
CA LYS A 200 56.57 -22.30 -16.25
C LYS A 200 55.15 -22.10 -16.81
N HIS A 201 54.96 -22.32 -18.11
CA HIS A 201 53.63 -22.21 -18.72
C HIS A 201 52.66 -23.26 -18.17
N LYS A 202 53.18 -24.47 -17.91
CA LYS A 202 52.42 -25.56 -17.29
C LYS A 202 51.99 -25.19 -15.87
N GLU A 203 52.90 -24.65 -15.05
CA GLU A 203 52.57 -24.19 -13.70
C GLU A 203 51.53 -23.06 -13.71
N GLU A 204 51.67 -22.08 -14.60
CA GLU A 204 50.68 -21.00 -14.78
C GLU A 204 49.32 -21.55 -15.20
N MET A 205 49.29 -22.54 -16.10
CA MET A 205 48.05 -23.17 -16.56
C MET A 205 47.37 -23.99 -15.46
N GLU A 206 48.13 -24.73 -14.64
CA GLU A 206 47.62 -25.46 -13.48
C GLU A 206 47.04 -24.49 -12.43
N ALA A 207 47.73 -23.37 -12.16
CA ALA A 207 47.24 -22.34 -11.24
C ALA A 207 45.94 -21.68 -11.73
N ILE A 208 45.85 -21.40 -13.04
CA ILE A 208 44.62 -20.88 -13.66
C ILE A 208 43.50 -21.91 -13.53
N ASN A 209 43.77 -23.19 -13.82
CA ASN A 209 42.76 -24.23 -13.76
C ASN A 209 42.23 -24.44 -12.34
N ALA A 210 43.11 -24.39 -11.33
CA ALA A 210 42.72 -24.41 -9.93
C ALA A 210 41.83 -23.21 -9.56
N LYS A 211 42.12 -22.02 -10.11
CA LYS A 211 41.29 -20.82 -9.93
C LYS A 211 39.92 -20.96 -10.59
N VAL A 212 39.86 -21.55 -11.78
CA VAL A 212 38.59 -21.81 -12.50
C VAL A 212 37.70 -22.74 -11.68
N ILE A 213 38.23 -23.88 -11.19
CA ILE A 213 37.47 -24.82 -10.34
C ILE A 213 36.95 -24.14 -9.06
N GLN A 214 37.77 -23.27 -8.44
CA GLN A 214 37.34 -22.50 -7.27
C GLN A 214 36.15 -21.57 -7.60
N LEU A 215 36.20 -20.89 -8.74
CA LEU A 215 35.15 -19.97 -9.18
C LEU A 215 33.87 -20.71 -9.58
N GLU A 216 33.97 -21.86 -10.23
CA GLU A 216 32.82 -22.72 -10.56
C GLU A 216 32.07 -23.13 -9.28
N LYS A 217 32.80 -23.58 -8.25
CA LYS A 217 32.19 -23.92 -6.96
C LYS A 217 31.51 -22.73 -6.28
N GLN A 218 32.06 -21.52 -6.41
CA GLN A 218 31.43 -20.30 -5.91
C GLN A 218 30.17 -19.95 -6.70
N LEU A 219 30.17 -20.16 -8.01
CA LEU A 219 29.02 -19.92 -8.88
C LEU A 219 27.87 -20.86 -8.54
N GLU A 220 28.12 -22.16 -8.42
CA GLU A 220 27.11 -23.15 -8.01
C GLU A 220 26.47 -22.79 -6.65
N GLN A 221 27.29 -22.33 -5.70
CA GLN A 221 26.80 -21.87 -4.40
C GLN A 221 25.89 -20.63 -4.54
N LYS A 222 26.24 -19.70 -5.42
CA LYS A 222 25.44 -18.48 -5.68
C LYS A 222 24.12 -18.81 -6.38
N GLU A 223 24.12 -19.70 -7.36
CA GLU A 223 22.91 -20.15 -8.05
C GLU A 223 21.93 -20.85 -7.07
N ALA A 224 22.45 -21.66 -6.14
CA ALA A 224 21.63 -22.26 -5.09
C ALA A 224 20.99 -21.22 -4.16
N GLN A 225 21.72 -20.16 -3.80
CA GLN A 225 21.20 -19.05 -3.01
C GLN A 225 20.13 -18.26 -3.77
N GLU A 226 20.33 -17.99 -5.05
CA GLU A 226 19.38 -17.27 -5.89
C GLU A 226 18.07 -18.05 -6.07
N SER A 227 18.15 -19.37 -6.27
CA SER A 227 16.97 -20.24 -6.31
C SER A 227 16.16 -20.19 -5.00
N ALA A 228 16.83 -20.20 -3.84
CA ALA A 228 16.17 -20.08 -2.54
C ALA A 228 15.47 -18.71 -2.36
N ILE A 229 16.12 -17.63 -2.78
CA ILE A 229 15.54 -16.27 -2.76
C ILE A 229 14.30 -16.21 -3.65
N CYS A 230 14.37 -16.72 -4.88
CA CYS A 230 13.25 -16.77 -5.81
C CYS A 230 12.04 -17.53 -5.22
N LEU A 231 12.28 -18.69 -4.60
CA LEU A 231 11.22 -19.47 -3.96
C LEU A 231 10.56 -18.70 -2.81
N LEU A 232 11.35 -18.11 -1.91
CA LEU A 232 10.83 -17.33 -0.78
C LEU A 232 10.06 -16.09 -1.25
N ASN A 233 10.55 -15.39 -2.27
CA ASN A 233 9.87 -14.24 -2.84
C ASN A 233 8.52 -14.62 -3.46
N THR A 234 8.46 -15.77 -4.14
CA THR A 234 7.21 -16.29 -4.71
C THR A 234 6.17 -16.59 -3.62
N LYS A 235 6.58 -17.22 -2.51
CA LYS A 235 5.68 -17.48 -1.36
C LYS A 235 5.20 -16.18 -0.70
N LEU A 236 6.10 -15.21 -0.55
CA LEU A 236 5.77 -13.89 -0.01
C LEU A 236 4.74 -13.17 -0.89
N GLN A 237 4.93 -13.19 -2.22
CA GLN A 237 3.98 -12.64 -3.19
C GLN A 237 2.62 -13.36 -3.18
N ALA A 238 2.61 -14.67 -2.92
CA ALA A 238 1.40 -15.47 -2.78
C ALA A 238 0.65 -15.25 -1.45
N GLY A 239 1.22 -14.47 -0.51
CA GLY A 239 0.63 -14.22 0.80
C GLY A 239 0.66 -15.44 1.73
N GLU A 240 1.55 -16.41 1.47
CA GLU A 240 1.72 -17.56 2.35
C GLU A 240 2.43 -17.15 3.64
N ASN A 241 1.91 -17.60 4.79
CA ASN A 241 2.59 -17.41 6.07
C ASN A 241 3.90 -18.23 6.09
N LEU A 242 5.04 -17.54 6.04
CA LEU A 242 6.35 -18.14 6.18
C LEU A 242 6.50 -18.83 7.54
N ARG A 243 7.06 -20.03 7.56
CA ARG A 243 7.41 -20.75 8.78
C ARG A 243 8.62 -20.12 9.47
N MET A 244 8.81 -20.38 10.76
CA MET A 244 9.90 -19.79 11.54
C MET A 244 11.29 -20.13 10.96
N GLU A 245 11.46 -21.34 10.44
CA GLU A 245 12.70 -21.80 9.78
C GLU A 245 13.00 -21.03 8.48
N GLU A 246 11.95 -20.60 7.77
CA GLU A 246 12.09 -19.81 6.54
C GLU A 246 12.50 -18.37 6.86
N TYR A 247 12.02 -17.80 7.97
CA TYR A 247 12.51 -16.52 8.50
C TYR A 247 13.97 -16.58 8.94
N GLU A 248 14.39 -17.67 9.59
CA GLU A 248 15.78 -17.85 10.00
C GLU A 248 16.70 -17.98 8.77
N HIS A 249 16.24 -18.67 7.72
CA HIS A 249 16.96 -18.76 6.45
C HIS A 249 17.07 -17.39 5.76
N LEU A 250 15.98 -16.62 5.74
CA LEU A 250 15.95 -15.27 5.19
C LEU A 250 16.94 -14.35 5.92
N TYR A 251 17.00 -14.43 7.25
CA TYR A 251 17.93 -13.64 8.05
C TYR A 251 19.40 -14.00 7.76
N LYS A 252 19.71 -15.29 7.59
CA LYS A 252 21.05 -15.75 7.17
C LYS A 252 21.42 -15.22 5.79
N LEU A 253 20.50 -15.28 4.83
CA LEU A 253 20.70 -14.73 3.49
C LEU A 253 20.94 -13.21 3.52
N LEU A 254 20.15 -12.47 4.31
CA LEU A 254 20.30 -11.02 4.47
C LEU A 254 21.67 -10.65 5.06
N THR A 255 22.14 -11.44 6.03
CA THR A 255 23.46 -11.26 6.66
C THR A 255 24.58 -11.47 5.63
N ILE A 256 24.52 -12.55 4.85
CA ILE A 256 25.50 -12.84 3.79
C ILE A 256 25.49 -11.75 2.71
N LEU A 257 24.31 -11.25 2.34
CA LEU A 257 24.17 -10.14 1.38
C LEU A 257 24.85 -8.86 1.88
N LYS A 258 24.67 -8.54 3.16
CA LYS A 258 25.31 -7.38 3.79
C LYS A 258 26.84 -7.51 3.79
N GLU A 259 27.37 -8.66 4.19
CA GLU A 259 28.81 -8.93 4.15
C GLU A 259 29.38 -8.85 2.73
N CYS A 260 28.67 -9.38 1.72
CA CYS A 260 29.08 -9.28 0.32
C CYS A 260 29.14 -7.82 -0.17
N LEU A 261 28.18 -6.99 0.24
CA LEU A 261 28.15 -5.57 -0.12
C LEU A 261 29.30 -4.80 0.52
N GLU A 262 29.58 -5.05 1.81
CA GLU A 262 30.71 -4.45 2.52
C GLU A 262 32.04 -4.84 1.87
N GLN A 263 32.24 -6.11 1.55
CA GLN A 263 33.46 -6.59 0.91
C GLN A 263 33.65 -6.02 -0.52
N LYS A 264 32.55 -5.85 -1.26
CA LYS A 264 32.59 -5.21 -2.60
C LYS A 264 32.94 -3.72 -2.48
N SER A 265 32.37 -3.03 -1.51
CA SER A 265 32.69 -1.63 -1.19
C SER A 265 34.18 -1.46 -0.86
N GLU A 266 34.72 -2.31 0.02
CA GLU A 266 36.14 -2.28 0.40
C GLU A 266 37.07 -2.50 -0.81
N ARG A 267 36.76 -3.47 -1.68
CA ARG A 267 37.54 -3.72 -2.90
C ARG A 267 37.55 -2.50 -3.84
N PHE A 268 36.41 -1.84 -4.02
CA PHE A 268 36.34 -0.63 -4.84
C PHE A 268 37.14 0.52 -4.22
N GLN A 269 37.04 0.71 -2.91
CA GLN A 269 37.80 1.71 -2.17
C GLN A 269 39.30 1.50 -2.38
N ASN A 270 39.78 0.27 -2.20
CA ASN A 270 41.19 -0.08 -2.37
C ASN A 270 41.65 0.12 -3.82
N ALA A 271 40.87 -0.34 -4.80
CA ALA A 271 41.19 -0.14 -6.21
C ALA A 271 41.27 1.35 -6.60
N TYR A 272 40.38 2.18 -6.04
CA TYR A 272 40.39 3.62 -6.25
C TYR A 272 41.64 4.29 -5.67
N VAL A 273 42.04 3.91 -4.46
CA VAL A 273 43.28 4.40 -3.82
C VAL A 273 44.50 4.02 -4.66
N ASP A 274 44.61 2.76 -5.08
CA ASP A 274 45.70 2.27 -5.92
C ASP A 274 45.78 3.00 -7.26
N LEU A 275 44.63 3.25 -7.90
CA LEU A 275 44.58 3.98 -9.17
C LEU A 275 45.07 5.41 -9.00
N THR A 276 44.60 6.09 -7.95
CA THR A 276 44.96 7.48 -7.64
C THR A 276 46.45 7.62 -7.37
N GLN A 277 47.03 6.67 -6.63
CA GLN A 277 48.45 6.64 -6.34
C GLN A 277 49.28 6.42 -7.61
N ARG A 278 48.84 5.52 -8.49
CA ARG A 278 49.50 5.27 -9.79
C ARG A 278 49.41 6.47 -10.72
N ASP A 279 48.27 7.16 -10.76
CA ASP A 279 48.09 8.39 -11.53
C ASP A 279 49.01 9.51 -11.04
N HIS A 280 49.20 9.64 -9.73
CA HIS A 280 50.18 10.58 -9.17
C HIS A 280 51.61 10.24 -9.59
N LEU A 281 52.00 8.96 -9.52
CA LEU A 281 53.32 8.52 -9.97
C LEU A 281 53.52 8.80 -11.46
N ASN A 282 52.56 8.42 -12.31
CA ASN A 282 52.63 8.65 -13.75
C ASN A 282 52.71 10.15 -14.10
N ARG A 283 51.98 11.02 -13.39
CA ARG A 283 52.08 12.47 -13.59
C ARG A 283 53.45 13.02 -13.20
N ASN A 284 54.04 12.53 -12.10
CA ASN A 284 55.37 12.93 -11.68
C ASN A 284 56.43 12.50 -12.72
N GLU A 285 56.37 11.26 -13.20
CA GLU A 285 57.26 10.75 -14.25
C GLU A 285 57.10 11.54 -15.56
N LEU A 286 55.86 11.85 -15.96
CA LEU A 286 55.60 12.66 -17.15
C LEU A 286 56.14 14.09 -16.99
N GLN A 287 56.03 14.67 -15.80
CA GLN A 287 56.58 16.00 -15.53
C GLN A 287 58.12 16.00 -15.56
N GLU A 288 58.76 14.96 -15.02
CA GLU A 288 60.21 14.78 -15.04
C GLU A 288 60.73 14.65 -16.48
N THR A 289 60.12 13.77 -17.28
CA THR A 289 60.46 13.61 -18.70
C THR A 289 60.26 14.91 -19.49
N HIS A 290 59.20 15.69 -19.22
CA HIS A 290 59.02 17.01 -19.81
C HIS A 290 60.17 17.97 -19.47
N GLN A 291 60.61 18.00 -18.21
CA GLN A 291 61.73 18.84 -17.79
C GLN A 291 63.05 18.42 -18.45
N GLU A 292 63.29 17.12 -18.62
CA GLU A 292 64.46 16.61 -19.35
C GLU A 292 64.45 17.03 -20.82
N VAL A 293 63.30 16.90 -21.51
CA VAL A 293 63.17 17.34 -22.91
C VAL A 293 63.43 18.84 -23.04
N ILE A 294 62.90 19.67 -22.13
CA ILE A 294 63.16 21.12 -22.13
C ILE A 294 64.66 21.40 -21.95
N LYS A 295 65.34 20.71 -21.02
CA LYS A 295 66.79 20.85 -20.80
C LYS A 295 67.59 20.47 -22.05
N VAL A 296 67.25 19.35 -22.69
CA VAL A 296 67.92 18.89 -23.92
C VAL A 296 67.70 19.89 -25.06
N ASN A 297 66.48 20.38 -25.27
CA ASN A 297 66.20 21.37 -26.30
C ASN A 297 66.92 22.70 -26.04
N ALA A 298 66.95 23.18 -24.79
CA ALA A 298 67.70 24.37 -24.43
C ALA A 298 69.20 24.18 -24.75
N PHE A 299 69.77 23.04 -24.38
CA PHE A 299 71.17 22.71 -24.69
C PHE A 299 71.46 22.72 -26.20
N LEU A 300 70.57 22.11 -27.02
CA LEU A 300 70.70 22.09 -28.48
C LEU A 300 70.58 23.48 -29.11
N LEU A 301 69.77 24.38 -28.55
CA LEU A 301 69.64 25.75 -29.02
C LEU A 301 70.83 26.64 -28.61
N THR A 302 71.61 26.25 -27.60
CA THR A 302 72.77 27.02 -27.14
C THR A 302 74.07 26.67 -27.89
N PHE A 303 74.11 25.55 -28.61
CA PHE A 303 75.25 25.15 -29.44
C PHE A 303 74.90 25.23 -30.93
N PRO A 304 75.37 26.24 -31.69
CA PRO A 304 75.14 26.29 -33.13
C PRO A 304 75.88 25.13 -33.81
N ILE A 305 75.13 24.30 -34.53
CA ILE A 305 75.69 23.25 -35.41
C ILE A 305 76.59 23.94 -36.44
N PRO A 306 77.89 23.59 -36.54
CA PRO A 306 78.76 24.16 -37.55
C PRO A 306 78.30 23.64 -38.92
N LEU A 307 77.71 24.53 -39.72
CA LEU A 307 77.41 24.24 -41.12
C LEU A 307 78.74 24.04 -41.86
N TYR A 308 79.05 22.78 -42.18
CA TYR A 308 80.14 22.43 -43.09
C TYR A 308 79.82 22.95 -44.49
N GLU A 309 80.37 24.10 -44.85
CA GLU A 309 80.45 24.57 -46.24
C GLU A 309 81.33 23.61 -47.05
N LYS A 310 80.71 22.79 -47.91
CA LYS A 310 81.39 22.14 -49.03
C LYS A 310 81.78 23.21 -50.06
N ARG A 311 83.04 23.67 -50.03
CA ARG A 311 83.65 24.34 -51.19
C ARG A 311 83.96 23.30 -52.26
N TYR A 312 83.23 23.37 -53.37
CA TYR A 312 83.71 22.92 -54.67
C TYR A 312 84.62 24.03 -55.23
N VAL A 313 85.94 23.76 -55.30
CA VAL A 313 86.91 23.93 -56.42
C VAL A 313 88.24 23.41 -55.91
#